data_AF-A0A8J2SUK3-F1
#
_entry.id   AF-A0A8J2SUK3-F1
#
_cell.length_a   1.000
_cell.length_b   1.000
_cell.length_c   1.000
_cell.angle_alpha   90.00
_cell.angle_beta   90.00
_cell.angle_gamma   90.00
#
_symmetry.space_group_name_H-M   'P 1'
#
loop_
_entity.id
_entity.type
_entity.pdbx_description
1 polymer ?
#
loop_
_entity_poly.entity_id
_entity_poly.type
_entity_poly.pdbx_seq_one_letter_code
_entity_poly.pdbx_strand_id
1 'polypeptide(L)'
;MCCFGVLPGLLAVDDRREKSDAAETPIVVLAPHHGLLEGLFAAYYFDARPMMMRTFAKLPVIGAIVRANGALLVELKRHKKGSSVAPADAKPSAAARQALATHAADYKGGRPVAVLPEGTTHNGASLLKFFEGAFKPLAPVQPVCVRFSGCVDGSFCGTLISHLARLLSAPYQRMTVTILPATRPLDGEDASAFAARVRAEMAAELGVPLSSYDAKSLNAEYYTAVPTVICLSAIGGGYAIWLAEGRDPFLPTISNTWDTAPGTYFSRWLVGLATGCLALLQVFIYPEAAAGRGSTKQKLCLRVSLAAILCLSVVGSICDSPNRQCKGNLYVHSFFAITWFVLYDLVMLVSYEQDLVLALLATICTTTRTTYHTRLWWVACLEWTNILLVLVWSARRVDRDLRWGFGRLQNTIWSITSDSLLKLCGVIYVSTLLVSCVMGLHAGYIPRNHRRFWFISDMWTQIPGNWLSRWAVMQGCHAGWVAHVAMFADTTSKLRKMGLVVAIVSLVGLSIVGCCDESENFPLHITGALVFFYGYDIWTVCAVLDDASSRARVTCAIVCWLCAPIHMRHIMHVPPSLLDTLAVLEWANALAIIGFMLLDGLVAHPSALAVGVVRAVPDGLEKPLL
;
A
#
# COMPACT_ATOMS: atom_id res chain seq x y z
N MET A 1 26.63 20.93 7.43
CA MET A 1 26.24 19.76 8.26
C MET A 1 25.67 20.15 9.62
N CYS A 2 26.13 21.25 10.24
CA CYS A 2 25.67 21.70 11.57
C CYS A 2 24.14 21.85 11.74
N CYS A 3 23.39 22.12 10.66
CA CYS A 3 21.94 22.29 10.70
C CYS A 3 21.12 20.97 10.68
N PHE A 4 21.75 19.79 10.62
CA PHE A 4 21.06 18.49 10.49
C PHE A 4 21.41 17.52 11.64
N GLY A 5 21.58 18.03 12.86
CA GLY A 5 21.88 17.20 14.05
C GLY A 5 23.34 16.71 14.15
N VAL A 6 24.18 16.97 13.15
CA VAL A 6 25.63 16.71 13.19
C VAL A 6 26.33 17.97 13.71
N LEU A 7 26.46 18.09 15.02
CA LEU A 7 27.15 19.21 15.69
C LEU A 7 28.67 19.15 15.49
N PRO A 8 29.39 20.28 15.62
CA PRO A 8 30.85 20.29 15.64
C PRO A 8 31.40 19.29 16.68
N GLY A 9 32.36 18.44 16.27
CA GLY A 9 32.89 17.34 17.08
C GLY A 9 32.15 16.00 16.94
N LEU A 10 31.06 15.94 16.15
CA LEU A 10 30.32 14.69 15.86
C LEU A 10 30.56 14.13 14.44
N LEU A 11 31.38 14.78 13.63
CA LEU A 11 31.93 14.21 12.39
C LEU A 11 33.35 13.72 12.67
N ALA A 12 33.58 12.42 12.57
CA ALA A 12 34.91 11.81 12.65
C ALA A 12 35.28 11.27 11.27
N VAL A 13 36.44 11.67 10.75
CA VAL A 13 36.94 11.19 9.45
C VAL A 13 38.29 10.53 9.66
N ASP A 14 38.39 9.27 9.25
CA ASP A 14 39.61 8.49 9.15
C ASP A 14 39.96 8.36 7.66
N ASP A 15 40.87 9.22 7.18
CA ASP A 15 41.26 9.31 5.77
C ASP A 15 42.53 8.48 5.52
N ARG A 16 42.36 7.29 4.92
CA ARG A 16 43.46 6.35 4.64
C ARG A 16 43.88 6.34 3.17
N ARG A 17 43.55 7.39 2.41
CA ARG A 17 43.93 7.50 0.99
C ARG A 17 45.42 7.72 0.82
N GLU A 18 45.96 7.16 -0.26
CA GLU A 18 47.30 7.52 -0.72
C GLU A 18 47.28 8.87 -1.44
N LYS A 19 48.41 9.58 -1.48
CA LYS A 19 48.49 10.91 -2.13
C LYS A 19 48.12 10.90 -3.61
N SER A 20 48.35 9.78 -4.30
CA SER A 20 48.01 9.58 -5.72
C SER A 20 46.51 9.33 -5.95
N ASP A 21 45.78 8.82 -4.95
CA ASP A 21 44.41 8.35 -5.13
C ASP A 21 43.46 9.47 -5.55
N ALA A 22 43.60 10.66 -4.97
CA ALA A 22 42.71 11.78 -5.24
C ALA A 22 42.74 12.27 -6.70
N ALA A 23 43.85 12.07 -7.42
CA ALA A 23 43.99 12.45 -8.82
C ALA A 23 43.49 11.36 -9.79
N GLU A 24 43.33 10.12 -9.31
CA GLU A 24 43.13 8.93 -10.14
C GLU A 24 41.75 8.27 -9.95
N THR A 25 40.97 8.68 -8.95
CA THR A 25 39.64 8.13 -8.69
C THR A 25 38.51 9.01 -9.26
N PRO A 26 37.99 8.75 -10.47
CA PRO A 26 36.87 9.50 -11.03
C PRO A 26 35.56 9.35 -10.24
N ILE A 27 35.43 8.29 -9.44
CA ILE A 27 34.20 7.88 -8.79
C ILE A 27 34.44 7.68 -7.29
N VAL A 28 33.64 8.34 -6.46
CA VAL A 28 33.60 8.12 -5.00
C VAL A 28 32.40 7.26 -4.67
N VAL A 29 32.63 6.12 -4.02
CA VAL A 29 31.60 5.12 -3.70
C VAL A 29 31.32 5.18 -2.20
N LEU A 30 30.11 5.60 -1.81
CA LEU A 30 29.72 5.72 -0.39
C LEU A 30 28.72 4.63 0.00
N ALA A 31 28.97 3.94 1.11
CA ALA A 31 28.06 2.97 1.70
C ALA A 31 28.30 2.79 3.23
N PRO A 32 27.28 2.42 4.02
CA PRO A 32 25.91 2.18 3.62
C PRO A 32 25.13 3.49 3.36
N HIS A 33 24.15 3.45 2.46
CA HIS A 33 23.28 4.57 2.11
C HIS A 33 22.13 4.68 3.12
N HIS A 34 22.22 5.65 4.02
CA HIS A 34 21.22 5.99 5.01
C HIS A 34 20.31 7.13 4.55
N GLY A 35 20.85 8.17 3.90
CA GLY A 35 20.06 9.35 3.58
C GLY A 35 20.79 10.42 2.77
N LEU A 36 20.49 11.68 3.07
CA LEU A 36 21.02 12.83 2.32
C LEU A 36 22.41 13.27 2.78
N LEU A 37 22.83 12.88 3.99
CA LEU A 37 24.05 13.41 4.62
C LEU A 37 25.31 12.91 3.91
N GLU A 38 25.31 11.70 3.35
CA GLU A 38 26.44 11.12 2.62
C GLU A 38 26.71 11.90 1.33
N GLY A 39 25.66 12.31 0.61
CA GLY A 39 25.81 13.16 -0.58
C GLY A 39 26.37 14.54 -0.23
N LEU A 40 25.94 15.12 0.90
CA LEU A 40 26.50 16.38 1.41
C LEU A 40 27.95 16.23 1.87
N PHE A 41 28.28 15.12 2.52
CA PHE A 41 29.66 14.80 2.91
C PHE A 41 30.55 14.69 1.67
N ALA A 42 30.09 13.96 0.65
CA ALA A 42 30.85 13.78 -0.58
C ALA A 42 31.13 15.11 -1.30
N ALA A 43 30.10 15.97 -1.37
CA ALA A 43 30.22 17.31 -1.92
C ALA A 43 31.15 18.22 -1.12
N TYR A 44 31.18 18.09 0.21
CA TYR A 44 32.02 18.91 1.08
C TYR A 44 33.48 18.44 1.11
N TYR A 45 33.70 17.14 1.30
CA TYR A 45 35.03 16.57 1.57
C TYR A 45 35.83 16.28 0.30
N PHE A 46 35.17 15.85 -0.78
CA PHE A 46 35.82 15.47 -2.03
C PHE A 46 35.57 16.45 -3.18
N ASP A 47 34.82 17.54 -2.93
CA ASP A 47 34.21 18.38 -3.98
C ASP A 47 33.50 17.54 -5.06
N ALA A 48 32.92 16.41 -4.64
CA ALA A 48 32.32 15.45 -5.55
C ALA A 48 30.94 15.91 -6.00
N ARG A 49 30.59 15.57 -7.24
CA ARG A 49 29.27 15.78 -7.82
C ARG A 49 28.38 14.58 -7.49
N PRO A 50 27.36 14.70 -6.62
CA PRO A 50 26.54 13.57 -6.24
C PRO A 50 25.65 13.13 -7.40
N MET A 51 25.49 11.82 -7.54
CA MET A 51 24.47 11.24 -8.42
C MET A 51 23.13 11.21 -7.68
N MET A 52 22.11 11.87 -8.23
CA MET A 52 20.84 12.09 -7.52
C MET A 52 19.63 11.99 -8.45
N MET A 53 18.45 11.68 -7.90
CA MET A 53 17.23 11.72 -8.70
C MET A 53 16.91 13.14 -9.17
N ARG A 54 16.51 13.30 -10.44
CA ARG A 54 16.15 14.61 -11.02
C ARG A 54 15.06 15.35 -10.23
N THR A 55 14.22 14.65 -9.49
CA THR A 55 13.18 15.25 -8.64
C THR A 55 13.76 16.19 -7.58
N PHE A 56 14.92 15.87 -7.00
CA PHE A 56 15.58 16.75 -6.01
C PHE A 56 16.04 18.07 -6.63
N ALA A 57 16.42 18.06 -7.92
CA ALA A 57 16.78 19.27 -8.64
C ALA A 57 15.59 20.22 -8.88
N LYS A 58 14.34 19.80 -8.62
CA LYS A 58 13.14 20.65 -8.75
C LYS A 58 12.70 21.28 -7.43
N LEU A 59 13.26 20.84 -6.30
CA LEU A 59 12.86 21.34 -4.99
C LEU A 59 13.41 22.75 -4.74
N PRO A 60 12.67 23.63 -4.05
CA PRO A 60 13.21 24.91 -3.61
C PRO A 60 14.37 24.68 -2.63
N VAL A 61 15.38 25.55 -2.65
CA VAL A 61 16.63 25.46 -1.87
C VAL A 61 17.50 24.24 -2.22
N ILE A 62 17.01 23.02 -1.99
CA ILE A 62 17.73 21.76 -2.31
C ILE A 62 18.08 21.72 -3.80
N GLY A 63 17.15 22.06 -4.69
CA GLY A 63 17.41 22.06 -6.12
C GLY A 63 18.44 23.09 -6.55
N ALA A 64 18.56 24.22 -5.84
CA ALA A 64 19.62 25.20 -6.09
C ALA A 64 21.00 24.62 -5.71
N ILE A 65 21.10 23.96 -4.54
CA ILE A 65 22.32 23.27 -4.10
C ILE A 65 22.72 22.17 -5.09
N VAL A 66 21.76 21.32 -5.48
CA VAL A 66 21.97 20.22 -6.44
C VAL A 66 22.49 20.74 -7.79
N ARG A 67 21.89 21.82 -8.32
CA ARG A 67 22.33 22.43 -9.58
C ARG A 67 23.69 23.13 -9.45
N ALA A 68 23.90 23.89 -8.37
CA ALA A 68 25.16 24.60 -8.12
C ALA A 68 26.33 23.63 -7.95
N ASN A 69 26.10 22.48 -7.32
CA ASN A 69 27.12 21.46 -7.17
C ASN A 69 27.42 20.71 -8.48
N GLY A 70 26.54 20.78 -9.49
CA GLY A 70 26.72 20.07 -10.77
C GLY A 70 26.37 18.58 -10.68
N ALA A 71 25.40 18.23 -9.85
CA ALA A 71 24.98 16.85 -9.61
C ALA A 71 24.61 16.10 -10.89
N LEU A 72 24.97 14.82 -10.96
CA LEU A 72 24.59 13.95 -12.08
C LEU A 72 23.14 13.49 -11.88
N LEU A 73 22.22 14.05 -12.65
CA LEU A 73 20.79 13.80 -12.47
C LEU A 73 20.33 12.53 -13.16
N VAL A 74 19.82 11.59 -12.37
CA VAL A 74 19.19 10.37 -12.86
C VAL A 74 17.70 10.60 -13.01
N GLU A 75 17.19 10.40 -14.22
CA GLU A 75 15.76 10.25 -14.44
C GLU A 75 15.35 8.82 -14.12
N LEU A 76 14.63 8.64 -13.02
CA LEU A 76 13.78 7.47 -12.89
C LEU A 76 12.61 7.66 -13.87
N LYS A 77 12.23 6.62 -14.62
CA LYS A 77 11.03 6.65 -15.46
C LYS A 77 9.86 7.16 -14.62
N ARG A 78 9.45 8.42 -14.83
CA ARG A 78 8.08 8.82 -14.58
C ARG A 78 7.37 8.57 -15.88
N HIS A 79 6.42 7.62 -15.91
CA HIS A 79 5.54 7.48 -17.06
C HIS A 79 4.76 8.80 -17.19
N LYS A 80 5.25 9.74 -18.00
CA LYS A 80 4.42 10.84 -18.48
C LYS A 80 3.44 10.21 -19.48
N LYS A 81 2.16 10.18 -19.12
CA LYS A 81 1.09 9.99 -20.11
C LYS A 81 1.04 11.26 -20.97
N GLY A 82 1.12 11.12 -22.29
CA GLY A 82 0.59 12.13 -23.22
C GLY A 82 1.56 12.94 -24.09
N SER A 83 2.80 12.51 -24.38
CA SER A 83 3.53 13.09 -25.52
C SER A 83 3.90 12.01 -26.53
N SER A 84 3.13 11.94 -27.62
CA SER A 84 3.58 11.38 -28.88
C SER A 84 4.87 12.10 -29.31
N VAL A 85 5.82 11.31 -29.82
CA VAL A 85 7.11 11.73 -30.41
C VAL A 85 8.26 11.95 -29.40
N ALA A 86 8.86 10.84 -28.97
CA ALA A 86 10.31 10.74 -28.79
C ALA A 86 10.74 9.31 -29.21
N PRO A 87 11.88 9.12 -29.92
CA PRO A 87 12.30 7.81 -30.43
C PRO A 87 12.46 6.79 -29.30
N ALA A 88 12.08 5.55 -29.58
CA ALA A 88 11.85 4.48 -28.60
C ALA A 88 13.10 3.89 -27.91
N ASP A 89 14.32 4.43 -28.11
CA ASP A 89 15.52 3.62 -27.91
C ASP A 89 16.55 4.08 -26.86
N ALA A 90 16.30 5.16 -26.10
CA ALA A 90 17.19 5.56 -24.99
C ALA A 90 16.51 5.47 -23.62
N LYS A 91 16.76 4.39 -22.87
CA LYS A 91 16.30 4.22 -21.48
C LYS A 91 16.96 5.30 -20.59
N PRO A 92 16.22 6.06 -19.75
CA PRO A 92 16.80 7.15 -18.94
C PRO A 92 17.92 6.75 -17.95
N SER A 93 17.92 5.49 -17.49
CA SER A 93 19.02 4.92 -16.70
C SER A 93 20.28 4.63 -17.52
N ALA A 94 20.17 4.51 -18.84
CA ALA A 94 21.31 4.33 -19.76
C ALA A 94 22.06 5.64 -19.94
N ALA A 95 21.35 6.78 -20.01
CA ALA A 95 21.98 8.10 -20.11
C ALA A 95 22.86 8.43 -18.89
N ALA A 96 22.39 8.12 -17.67
CA ALA A 96 23.20 8.31 -16.46
C ALA A 96 24.44 7.39 -16.42
N ARG A 97 24.30 6.13 -16.85
CA ARG A 97 25.43 5.19 -16.97
C ARG A 97 26.44 5.64 -18.02
N GLN A 98 25.95 6.14 -19.15
CA GLN A 98 26.78 6.66 -20.22
C GLN A 98 27.53 7.92 -19.76
N ALA A 99 26.84 8.86 -19.09
CA ALA A 99 27.49 10.05 -18.55
C ALA A 99 28.54 9.73 -17.49
N LEU A 100 28.32 8.70 -16.65
CA LEU A 100 29.32 8.21 -15.71
C LEU A 100 30.53 7.59 -16.44
N ALA A 101 30.29 6.80 -17.49
CA ALA A 101 31.35 6.22 -18.31
C ALA A 101 32.18 7.28 -19.04
N THR A 102 31.54 8.27 -19.66
CA THR A 102 32.21 9.42 -20.29
C THR A 102 33.02 10.20 -19.26
N HIS A 103 32.44 10.50 -18.09
CA HIS A 103 33.17 11.18 -17.01
C HIS A 103 34.42 10.40 -16.57
N ALA A 104 34.31 9.09 -16.40
CA ALA A 104 35.44 8.26 -16.00
C ALA A 104 36.55 8.24 -17.06
N ALA A 105 36.19 8.18 -18.34
CA ALA A 105 37.16 8.20 -19.45
C ALA A 105 37.86 9.56 -19.60
N ASP A 106 37.14 10.66 -19.39
CA ASP A 106 37.66 12.03 -19.54
C ASP A 106 38.31 12.57 -18.25
N TYR A 107 38.36 11.78 -17.18
CA TYR A 107 38.79 12.23 -15.88
C TYR A 107 40.30 12.54 -15.85
N LYS A 108 40.63 13.80 -15.56
CA LYS A 108 42.00 14.31 -15.43
C LYS A 108 42.20 15.07 -14.11
N GLY A 109 41.88 14.42 -12.99
CA GLY A 109 41.98 15.03 -11.65
C GLY A 109 40.95 16.13 -11.38
N GLY A 110 39.82 16.12 -12.09
CA GLY A 110 38.72 17.06 -11.88
C GLY A 110 37.80 16.66 -10.72
N ARG A 111 36.59 17.23 -10.69
CA ARG A 111 35.57 16.93 -9.66
C ARG A 111 35.01 15.51 -9.87
N PRO A 112 35.25 14.57 -8.94
CA PRO A 112 34.77 13.20 -9.09
C PRO A 112 33.24 13.12 -8.97
N VAL A 113 32.66 11.98 -9.34
CA VAL A 113 31.23 11.73 -9.17
C VAL A 113 31.00 10.85 -7.94
N ALA A 114 30.17 11.31 -7.01
CA ALA A 114 29.81 10.51 -5.85
C ALA A 114 28.59 9.62 -6.16
N VAL A 115 28.74 8.33 -5.94
CA VAL A 115 27.73 7.31 -6.22
C VAL A 115 27.46 6.53 -4.93
N LEU A 116 26.18 6.34 -4.62
CA LEU A 116 25.72 5.44 -3.57
C LEU A 116 25.20 4.17 -4.25
N PRO A 117 26.05 3.14 -4.40
CA PRO A 117 25.80 2.02 -5.30
C PRO A 117 24.70 1.08 -4.80
N GLU A 118 24.21 1.25 -3.57
CA GLU A 118 23.06 0.49 -3.07
C GLU A 118 21.75 0.92 -3.74
N GLY A 119 21.68 2.15 -4.26
CA GLY A 119 20.55 2.65 -5.05
C GLY A 119 19.25 2.88 -4.27
N THR A 120 19.24 2.63 -2.96
CA THR A 120 18.16 2.94 -2.02
C THR A 120 18.74 3.20 -0.64
N THR A 121 17.96 3.85 0.21
CA THR A 121 18.31 4.12 1.61
C THR A 121 17.82 3.01 2.54
N HIS A 122 18.60 2.69 3.58
CA HIS A 122 18.27 1.69 4.61
C HIS A 122 19.03 1.97 5.92
N ASN A 123 18.91 1.10 6.93
CA ASN A 123 19.42 1.33 8.29
C ASN A 123 20.91 0.97 8.51
N GLY A 124 21.63 0.55 7.47
CA GLY A 124 23.06 0.24 7.55
C GLY A 124 23.43 -1.07 8.24
N ALA A 125 22.46 -1.90 8.65
CA ALA A 125 22.73 -3.16 9.36
C ALA A 125 23.43 -4.23 8.51
N SER A 126 23.40 -4.07 7.18
CA SER A 126 24.10 -4.90 6.20
C SER A 126 24.34 -4.07 4.94
N LEU A 127 25.33 -4.41 4.11
CA LEU A 127 25.45 -3.77 2.79
C LEU A 127 24.53 -4.48 1.79
N LEU A 128 23.70 -3.74 1.05
CA LEU A 128 22.94 -4.24 -0.09
C LEU A 128 23.85 -4.50 -1.29
N LYS A 129 23.36 -5.29 -2.25
CA LYS A 129 24.04 -5.51 -3.54
C LYS A 129 24.21 -4.17 -4.27
N PHE A 130 25.44 -3.89 -4.65
CA PHE A 130 25.81 -2.71 -5.41
C PHE A 130 25.30 -2.84 -6.86
N PHE A 131 24.74 -1.77 -7.42
CA PHE A 131 24.30 -1.76 -8.80
C PHE A 131 25.53 -1.73 -9.73
N GLU A 132 25.63 -2.72 -10.62
CA GLU A 132 26.73 -2.89 -11.59
C GLU A 132 27.01 -1.64 -12.45
N GLY A 133 25.99 -0.81 -12.69
CA GLY A 133 26.06 0.36 -13.54
C GLY A 133 27.04 1.43 -13.03
N ALA A 134 27.35 1.45 -11.72
CA ALA A 134 28.35 2.35 -11.14
C ALA A 134 29.78 1.91 -11.50
N PHE A 135 29.97 0.60 -11.72
CA PHE A 135 31.26 -0.05 -11.91
C PHE A 135 31.51 -0.43 -13.38
N LYS A 136 30.51 -0.28 -14.25
CA LYS A 136 30.63 -0.47 -15.71
C LYS A 136 31.79 0.27 -16.38
N PRO A 137 32.20 1.48 -15.94
CA PRO A 137 33.35 2.13 -16.53
C PRO A 137 34.68 1.40 -16.31
N LEU A 138 34.74 0.43 -15.38
CA LEU A 138 35.97 -0.26 -14.98
C LEU A 138 37.11 0.75 -14.73
N ALA A 139 36.80 1.77 -13.94
CA ALA A 139 37.75 2.81 -13.53
C ALA A 139 38.02 2.70 -12.01
N PRO A 140 39.16 3.22 -11.52
CA PRO A 140 39.44 3.25 -10.08
C PRO A 140 38.32 3.95 -9.30
N VAL A 141 37.94 3.37 -8.17
CA VAL A 141 36.93 3.92 -7.27
C VAL A 141 37.53 4.26 -5.92
N GLN A 142 37.00 5.30 -5.28
CA GLN A 142 37.34 5.68 -3.92
C GLN A 142 36.26 5.16 -2.95
N PRO A 143 36.48 4.06 -2.22
CA PRO A 143 35.49 3.53 -1.28
C PRO A 143 35.45 4.38 0.00
N VAL A 144 34.24 4.69 0.46
CA VAL A 144 33.99 5.50 1.65
C VAL A 144 32.95 4.81 2.51
N CYS A 145 33.39 4.28 3.64
CA CYS A 145 32.55 3.62 4.63
C CYS A 145 31.96 4.67 5.57
N VAL A 146 30.64 4.69 5.70
CA VAL A 146 29.92 5.65 6.56
C VAL A 146 29.22 4.92 7.68
N ARG A 147 29.33 5.40 8.92
CA ARG A 147 28.57 4.89 10.06
C ARG A 147 27.90 6.05 10.78
N PHE A 148 26.58 5.95 10.94
CA PHE A 148 25.82 6.85 11.81
C PHE A 148 25.63 6.19 13.18
N SER A 149 25.82 6.97 14.24
CA SER A 149 25.53 6.57 15.62
C SER A 149 24.82 7.73 16.32
N GLY A 150 23.77 7.44 17.08
CA GLY A 150 22.92 8.47 17.66
C GLY A 150 21.70 7.86 18.35
N CYS A 151 20.86 8.72 18.91
CA CYS A 151 19.66 8.33 19.64
C CYS A 151 18.47 7.94 18.75
N VAL A 152 18.48 8.33 17.47
CA VAL A 152 17.39 8.11 16.52
C VAL A 152 17.97 7.60 15.20
N ASP A 153 17.32 6.61 14.59
CA ASP A 153 17.64 6.16 13.23
C ASP A 153 17.29 7.28 12.23
N GLY A 154 18.34 7.83 11.62
CA GLY A 154 18.25 8.91 10.65
C GLY A 154 17.88 8.45 9.23
N SER A 155 17.65 7.17 8.98
CA SER A 155 17.45 6.67 7.63
C SER A 155 16.27 7.32 6.90
N PHE A 156 16.47 7.55 5.60
CA PHE A 156 15.47 8.14 4.73
C PHE A 156 14.43 7.08 4.33
N CYS A 157 13.50 6.83 5.24
CA CYS A 157 12.30 6.03 5.00
C CYS A 157 11.09 6.96 4.80
N GLY A 158 10.41 6.88 3.65
CA GLY A 158 9.20 7.66 3.37
C GLY A 158 9.44 9.00 2.67
N THR A 159 8.86 10.09 3.18
CA THR A 159 8.91 11.41 2.51
C THR A 159 10.11 12.24 2.96
N LEU A 160 10.55 13.17 2.12
CA LEU A 160 11.61 14.11 2.46
C LEU A 160 11.29 14.89 3.75
N ILE A 161 10.04 15.31 3.94
CA ILE A 161 9.62 16.03 5.15
C ILE A 161 9.78 15.14 6.38
N SER A 162 9.35 13.88 6.31
CA SER A 162 9.51 12.94 7.43
C SER A 162 10.98 12.66 7.75
N HIS A 163 11.84 12.56 6.73
CA HIS A 163 13.27 12.36 6.90
C HIS A 163 13.94 13.59 7.52
N LEU A 164 13.66 14.79 7.00
CA LEU A 164 14.17 16.04 7.57
C LEU A 164 13.69 16.24 9.00
N ALA A 165 12.41 15.95 9.30
CA ALA A 165 11.88 16.02 10.66
C ALA A 165 12.63 15.09 11.62
N ARG A 166 12.91 13.83 11.22
CA ARG A 166 13.71 12.89 12.03
C ARG A 166 15.14 13.37 12.26
N LEU A 167 15.81 13.88 11.21
CA LEU A 167 17.16 14.43 11.32
C LEU A 167 17.21 15.66 12.23
N LEU A 168 16.19 16.53 12.17
CA LEU A 168 16.10 17.75 12.97
C LEU A 168 15.63 17.48 14.41
N SER A 169 14.89 16.40 14.64
CA SER A 169 14.43 15.99 15.97
C SER A 169 15.45 15.14 16.73
N ALA A 170 16.52 14.69 16.08
CA ALA A 170 17.60 13.96 16.74
C ALA A 170 18.46 14.95 17.55
N PRO A 171 18.49 14.88 18.90
CA PRO A 171 19.30 15.79 19.71
C PRO A 171 20.79 15.74 19.38
N TYR A 172 21.29 14.60 18.89
CA TYR A 172 22.61 14.50 18.28
C TYR A 172 22.69 13.30 17.31
N GLN A 173 23.52 13.43 16.29
CA GLN A 173 23.90 12.33 15.39
C GLN A 173 25.39 12.42 15.06
N ARG A 174 26.12 11.34 15.34
CA ARG A 174 27.55 11.19 15.03
C ARG A 174 27.72 10.46 13.70
N MET A 175 28.43 11.09 12.78
CA MET A 175 28.82 10.52 11.50
C MET A 175 30.31 10.15 11.57
N THR A 176 30.61 8.86 11.50
CA THR A 176 31.99 8.35 11.39
C THR A 176 32.21 7.93 9.95
N VAL A 177 33.26 8.44 9.33
CA VAL A 177 33.62 8.14 7.96
C VAL A 177 35.00 7.53 7.92
N THR A 178 35.13 6.38 7.29
CA THR A 178 36.42 5.77 6.98
C THR A 178 36.60 5.75 5.47
N ILE A 179 37.62 6.44 4.99
CA ILE A 179 37.96 6.50 3.58
C ILE A 179 39.06 5.47 3.34
N LEU A 180 38.77 4.45 2.54
CA LEU A 180 39.70 3.36 2.25
C LEU A 180 40.71 3.76 1.17
N PRO A 181 41.80 3.01 0.96
CA PRO A 181 42.63 3.19 -0.23
C PRO A 181 41.81 3.01 -1.53
N ALA A 182 42.24 3.64 -2.63
CA ALA A 182 41.54 3.49 -3.90
C ALA A 182 41.55 2.03 -4.39
N THR A 183 40.37 1.53 -4.79
CA THR A 183 40.24 0.17 -5.34
C THR A 183 40.23 0.24 -6.86
N ARG A 184 41.14 -0.50 -7.50
CA ARG A 184 41.26 -0.60 -8.97
C ARG A 184 40.66 -1.91 -9.47
N PRO A 185 40.06 -1.96 -10.67
CA PRO A 185 39.63 -3.21 -11.28
C PRO A 185 40.84 -4.11 -11.57
N LEU A 186 40.67 -5.42 -11.39
CA LEU A 186 41.67 -6.42 -11.72
C LEU A 186 41.58 -6.82 -13.21
N ASP A 187 42.65 -7.41 -13.74
CA ASP A 187 42.67 -7.91 -15.12
C ASP A 187 41.58 -8.98 -15.33
N GLY A 188 40.73 -8.79 -16.33
CA GLY A 188 39.62 -9.68 -16.64
C GLY A 188 38.43 -9.60 -15.67
N GLU A 189 38.46 -8.67 -14.69
CA GLU A 189 37.35 -8.46 -13.75
C GLU A 189 36.18 -7.75 -14.46
N ASP A 190 35.01 -8.38 -14.44
CA ASP A 190 33.80 -7.72 -14.93
C ASP A 190 33.23 -6.74 -13.90
N ALA A 191 32.32 -5.87 -14.33
CA ALA A 191 31.75 -4.83 -13.47
C ALA A 191 30.98 -5.39 -12.26
N SER A 192 30.44 -6.61 -12.35
CA SER A 192 29.69 -7.25 -11.27
C SER A 192 30.64 -7.80 -10.20
N ALA A 193 31.71 -8.45 -10.62
CA ALA A 193 32.79 -8.93 -9.76
C ALA A 193 33.48 -7.75 -9.06
N PHE A 194 33.78 -6.67 -9.80
CA PHE A 194 34.39 -5.48 -9.21
C PHE A 194 33.47 -4.83 -8.16
N ALA A 195 32.18 -4.68 -8.47
CA ALA A 195 31.20 -4.17 -7.51
C ALA A 195 31.09 -5.06 -6.26
N ALA A 196 31.11 -6.38 -6.43
CA ALA A 196 31.04 -7.33 -5.33
C ALA A 196 32.29 -7.30 -4.43
N ARG A 197 33.47 -7.13 -5.02
CA ARG A 197 34.73 -7.02 -4.29
C ARG A 197 34.83 -5.72 -3.50
N VAL A 198 34.56 -4.58 -4.13
CA VAL A 198 34.52 -3.27 -3.44
C VAL A 198 33.52 -3.31 -2.29
N ARG A 199 32.34 -3.92 -2.51
CA ARG A 199 31.34 -4.12 -1.46
C ARG A 199 31.85 -5.00 -0.32
N ALA A 200 32.57 -6.09 -0.61
CA ALA A 200 33.13 -6.98 0.40
C ALA A 200 34.21 -6.29 1.23
N GLU A 201 35.09 -5.50 0.60
CA GLU A 201 36.09 -4.67 1.27
C GLU A 201 35.42 -3.67 2.24
N MET A 202 34.39 -2.96 1.78
CA MET A 202 33.64 -2.02 2.61
C MET A 202 32.88 -2.73 3.75
N ALA A 203 32.30 -3.91 3.50
CA ALA A 203 31.61 -4.70 4.52
C ALA A 203 32.56 -5.16 5.62
N ALA A 204 33.78 -5.58 5.24
CA ALA A 204 34.83 -5.98 6.18
C ALA A 204 35.26 -4.81 7.08
N GLU A 205 35.49 -3.62 6.51
CA GLU A 205 35.82 -2.41 7.29
C GLU A 205 34.67 -2.02 8.23
N LEU A 206 33.43 -2.10 7.75
CA LEU A 206 32.24 -1.75 8.54
C LEU A 206 31.90 -2.80 9.61
N GLY A 207 32.41 -4.03 9.49
CA GLY A 207 32.04 -5.15 10.36
C GLY A 207 30.58 -5.57 10.21
N VAL A 208 29.99 -5.42 9.02
CA VAL A 208 28.57 -5.73 8.73
C VAL A 208 28.42 -6.85 7.71
N PRO A 209 27.36 -7.66 7.78
CA PRO A 209 27.14 -8.75 6.82
C PRO A 209 26.79 -8.23 5.41
N LEU A 210 27.03 -9.08 4.41
CA LEU A 210 26.60 -8.87 3.03
C LEU A 210 25.15 -9.35 2.85
N SER A 211 24.24 -8.44 2.50
CA SER A 211 22.85 -8.77 2.20
C SER A 211 22.66 -9.52 0.87
N SER A 212 21.68 -10.43 0.79
CA SER A 212 21.26 -10.99 -0.51
C SER A 212 20.44 -10.01 -1.34
N TYR A 213 19.92 -8.95 -0.71
CA TYR A 213 19.00 -7.97 -1.30
C TYR A 213 19.72 -6.88 -2.10
N ASP A 214 19.02 -6.35 -3.09
CA ASP A 214 19.31 -5.14 -3.86
C ASP A 214 18.23 -4.08 -3.59
N ALA A 215 18.37 -2.86 -4.13
CA ALA A 215 17.37 -1.81 -3.95
C ALA A 215 15.93 -2.22 -4.30
N LYS A 216 15.75 -3.04 -5.35
CA LYS A 216 14.41 -3.41 -5.83
C LYS A 216 13.75 -4.42 -4.91
N SER A 217 14.53 -5.39 -4.45
CA SER A 217 14.06 -6.45 -3.55
C SER A 217 13.88 -5.96 -2.11
N LEU A 218 14.64 -4.98 -1.64
CA LEU A 218 14.37 -4.35 -0.33
C LEU A 218 13.04 -3.57 -0.34
N ASN A 219 12.77 -2.81 -1.41
CA ASN A 219 11.49 -2.11 -1.54
C ASN A 219 10.32 -3.11 -1.62
N ALA A 220 10.52 -4.24 -2.30
CA ALA A 220 9.55 -5.33 -2.35
C ALA A 220 9.19 -5.87 -0.95
N GLU A 221 10.18 -6.14 -0.12
CA GLU A 221 10.00 -6.63 1.25
C GLU A 221 9.13 -5.70 2.11
N TYR A 222 9.25 -4.38 1.93
CA TYR A 222 8.40 -3.42 2.63
C TYR A 222 6.90 -3.61 2.29
N TYR A 223 6.58 -3.85 1.02
CA TYR A 223 5.19 -4.05 0.59
C TYR A 223 4.62 -5.42 1.00
N THR A 224 5.46 -6.40 1.32
CA THR A 224 5.04 -7.73 1.79
C THR A 224 4.88 -7.78 3.31
N ALA A 225 5.69 -6.99 4.01
CA ALA A 225 5.57 -6.81 5.45
C ALA A 225 4.26 -6.11 5.81
N VAL A 226 3.78 -5.14 5.02
CA VAL A 226 2.57 -4.36 5.36
C VAL A 226 1.31 -5.24 5.52
N PRO A 227 0.91 -6.10 4.57
CA PRO A 227 -0.22 -7.03 4.77
C PRO A 227 -0.03 -7.93 5.99
N THR A 228 1.18 -8.44 6.19
CA THR A 228 1.51 -9.33 7.32
C THR A 228 1.35 -8.60 8.65
N VAL A 229 1.89 -7.38 8.76
CA VAL A 229 1.78 -6.52 9.95
C VAL A 229 0.33 -6.14 10.23
N ILE A 230 -0.46 -5.84 9.19
CA ILE A 230 -1.89 -5.55 9.34
C ILE A 230 -2.64 -6.77 9.88
N CYS A 231 -2.37 -7.97 9.34
CA CYS A 231 -2.98 -9.20 9.82
C CYS A 231 -2.58 -9.51 11.28
N LEU A 232 -1.30 -9.36 11.62
CA LEU A 232 -0.82 -9.54 13.00
C LEU A 232 -1.41 -8.50 13.95
N SER A 233 -1.58 -7.25 13.50
CA SER A 233 -2.22 -6.18 14.27
C SER A 233 -3.71 -6.45 14.50
N ALA A 234 -4.40 -7.01 13.49
CA ALA A 234 -5.80 -7.41 13.61
C ALA A 234 -5.99 -8.45 14.72
N ILE A 235 -5.18 -9.51 14.65
CA ILE A 235 -5.29 -10.65 15.57
C ILE A 235 -4.77 -10.26 16.97
N GLY A 236 -3.62 -9.59 17.05
CA GLY A 236 -3.04 -9.14 18.31
C GLY A 236 -3.88 -8.07 19.01
N GLY A 237 -4.46 -7.14 18.25
CA GLY A 237 -5.38 -6.13 18.78
C GLY A 237 -6.67 -6.74 19.32
N GLY A 238 -7.25 -7.72 18.63
CA GLY A 238 -8.41 -8.47 19.11
C GLY A 238 -8.12 -9.18 20.44
N TYR A 239 -6.97 -9.85 20.54
CA TYR A 239 -6.53 -10.49 21.79
C TYR A 239 -6.24 -9.48 22.91
N ALA A 240 -5.66 -8.32 22.59
CA ALA A 240 -5.45 -7.27 23.58
C ALA A 240 -6.78 -6.72 24.14
N ILE A 241 -7.80 -6.55 23.28
CA ILE A 241 -9.16 -6.17 23.72
C ILE A 241 -9.76 -7.27 24.60
N TRP A 242 -9.65 -8.54 24.19
CA TRP A 242 -10.11 -9.69 24.98
C TRP A 242 -9.54 -9.70 26.41
N LEU A 243 -8.22 -9.48 26.54
CA LEU A 243 -7.57 -9.39 27.86
C LEU A 243 -8.01 -8.15 28.63
N ALA A 244 -8.18 -7.00 27.97
CA ALA A 244 -8.63 -5.76 28.60
C ALA A 244 -10.06 -5.85 29.15
N GLU A 245 -10.91 -6.70 28.56
CA GLU A 245 -12.25 -7.02 29.06
C GLU A 245 -12.24 -7.93 30.32
N GLY A 246 -11.07 -8.33 30.82
CA GLY A 246 -10.94 -9.20 31.99
C GLY A 246 -11.34 -10.66 31.71
N ARG A 247 -11.30 -11.08 30.45
CA ARG A 247 -11.57 -12.47 30.04
C ARG A 247 -10.40 -13.38 30.41
N ASP A 248 -10.64 -14.69 30.33
CA ASP A 248 -9.63 -15.71 30.67
C ASP A 248 -8.33 -15.48 29.84
N PRO A 249 -7.16 -15.44 30.49
CA PRO A 249 -5.87 -15.31 29.81
C PRO A 249 -5.47 -16.54 28.98
N PHE A 250 -6.20 -17.66 29.08
CA PHE A 250 -6.00 -18.79 28.17
C PHE A 250 -6.35 -18.42 26.72
N LEU A 251 -5.50 -18.86 25.78
CA LEU A 251 -5.61 -18.54 24.36
C LEU A 251 -6.98 -18.96 23.80
N PRO A 252 -7.89 -18.01 23.49
CA PRO A 252 -9.20 -18.33 22.95
C PRO A 252 -9.08 -18.70 21.47
N THR A 253 -10.10 -19.33 20.87
CA THR A 253 -10.19 -19.38 19.40
C THR A 253 -10.25 -17.95 18.86
N ILE A 254 -9.80 -17.76 17.63
CA ILE A 254 -9.70 -16.40 17.07
C ILE A 254 -11.09 -15.74 16.98
N SER A 255 -12.11 -16.53 16.65
CA SER A 255 -13.50 -16.07 16.61
C SER A 255 -14.00 -15.54 17.96
N ASN A 256 -13.64 -16.21 19.06
CA ASN A 256 -14.07 -15.80 20.40
C ASN A 256 -13.49 -14.44 20.82
N THR A 257 -12.34 -14.02 20.28
CA THR A 257 -11.70 -12.74 20.65
C THR A 257 -12.56 -11.51 20.34
N TRP A 258 -13.60 -11.66 19.53
CA TRP A 258 -14.43 -10.55 19.07
C TRP A 258 -15.94 -10.84 19.09
N ASP A 259 -16.40 -11.67 20.03
CA ASP A 259 -17.83 -11.96 20.21
C ASP A 259 -18.63 -10.84 20.86
N THR A 260 -17.96 -9.98 21.63
CA THR A 260 -18.56 -8.84 22.34
C THR A 260 -17.99 -7.52 21.86
N ALA A 261 -18.79 -6.46 21.95
CA ALA A 261 -18.33 -5.09 21.69
C ALA A 261 -17.38 -4.62 22.81
N PRO A 262 -16.29 -3.89 22.50
CA PRO A 262 -15.96 -3.31 21.19
C PRO A 262 -15.23 -4.25 20.22
N GLY A 263 -14.85 -5.46 20.65
CA GLY A 263 -14.14 -6.45 19.84
C GLY A 263 -14.85 -6.76 18.51
N THR A 264 -16.18 -6.91 18.53
CA THR A 264 -17.01 -7.12 17.32
C THR A 264 -16.86 -6.02 16.27
N TYR A 265 -16.75 -4.76 16.68
CA TYR A 265 -16.58 -3.63 15.75
C TYR A 265 -15.17 -3.62 15.17
N PHE A 266 -14.18 -3.85 16.03
CA PHE A 266 -12.77 -3.85 15.65
C PHE A 266 -12.44 -4.98 14.66
N SER A 267 -12.99 -6.17 14.88
CA SER A 267 -12.76 -7.32 13.99
C SER A 267 -13.37 -7.14 12.61
N ARG A 268 -14.60 -6.62 12.51
CA ARG A 268 -15.26 -6.31 11.22
C ARG A 268 -14.40 -5.39 10.37
N TRP A 269 -13.85 -4.34 10.97
CA TRP A 269 -12.97 -3.39 10.29
C TRP A 269 -11.62 -4.03 9.90
N LEU A 270 -10.89 -4.61 10.86
CA LEU A 270 -9.53 -5.09 10.62
C LEU A 270 -9.46 -6.37 9.81
N VAL A 271 -10.39 -7.32 9.97
CA VAL A 271 -10.45 -8.51 9.12
C VAL A 271 -10.82 -8.14 7.69
N GLY A 272 -11.72 -7.15 7.52
CA GLY A 272 -12.00 -6.56 6.21
C GLY A 272 -10.74 -5.97 5.56
N LEU A 273 -9.95 -5.20 6.32
CA LEU A 273 -8.71 -4.61 5.81
C LEU A 273 -7.66 -5.69 5.50
N ALA A 274 -7.47 -6.64 6.42
CA ALA A 274 -6.54 -7.75 6.28
C ALA A 274 -6.84 -8.61 5.04
N THR A 275 -8.11 -8.91 4.78
CA THR A 275 -8.53 -9.67 3.58
C THR A 275 -8.28 -8.90 2.29
N GLY A 276 -8.53 -7.59 2.27
CA GLY A 276 -8.13 -6.73 1.15
C GLY A 276 -6.62 -6.74 0.89
N CYS A 277 -5.82 -6.61 1.95
CA CYS A 277 -4.35 -6.68 1.86
C CYS A 277 -3.84 -8.06 1.42
N LEU A 278 -4.43 -9.15 1.93
CA LEU A 278 -4.09 -10.51 1.50
C LEU A 278 -4.47 -10.74 0.03
N ALA A 279 -5.60 -10.22 -0.44
CA ALA A 279 -6.01 -10.34 -1.84
C ALA A 279 -4.99 -9.65 -2.77
N LEU A 280 -4.56 -8.44 -2.40
CA LEU A 280 -3.47 -7.76 -3.08
C LEU A 280 -2.16 -8.56 -3.02
N LEU A 281 -1.85 -9.17 -1.88
CA LEU A 281 -0.68 -10.04 -1.72
C LEU A 281 -0.68 -11.22 -2.70
N GLN A 282 -1.83 -11.84 -2.96
CA GLN A 282 -1.92 -12.92 -3.94
C GLN A 282 -1.66 -12.46 -5.37
N VAL A 283 -2.12 -11.25 -5.71
CA VAL A 283 -1.78 -10.61 -7.00
C VAL A 283 -0.28 -10.37 -7.10
N PHE A 284 0.39 -10.04 -5.98
CA PHE A 284 1.84 -9.89 -5.92
C PHE A 284 2.60 -11.22 -6.06
N ILE A 285 2.08 -12.31 -5.51
CA ILE A 285 2.66 -13.66 -5.65
C ILE A 285 2.50 -14.18 -7.09
N TYR A 286 1.36 -13.90 -7.73
CA TYR A 286 1.05 -14.41 -9.08
C TYR A 286 0.86 -13.29 -10.12
N PRO A 287 1.87 -12.45 -10.39
CA PRO A 287 1.71 -11.24 -11.20
C PRO A 287 1.40 -11.54 -12.66
N GLU A 288 2.03 -12.56 -13.26
CA GLU A 288 1.74 -12.95 -14.64
C GLU A 288 0.34 -13.54 -14.78
N ALA A 289 -0.15 -14.26 -13.77
CA ALA A 289 -1.52 -14.78 -13.77
C ALA A 289 -2.55 -13.65 -13.68
N ALA A 290 -2.31 -12.66 -12.81
CA ALA A 290 -3.14 -11.47 -12.70
C ALA A 290 -3.17 -10.65 -14.00
N ALA A 291 -2.04 -10.61 -14.73
CA ALA A 291 -1.94 -10.00 -16.06
C ALA A 291 -2.50 -10.88 -17.20
N GLY A 292 -3.07 -12.06 -16.90
CA GLY A 292 -3.65 -12.97 -17.89
C GLY A 292 -2.64 -13.84 -18.66
N ARG A 293 -1.35 -13.72 -18.40
CA ARG A 293 -0.25 -14.40 -19.13
C ARG A 293 0.39 -15.58 -18.38
N GLY A 294 0.05 -15.78 -17.12
CA GLY A 294 0.62 -16.84 -16.29
C GLY A 294 0.23 -18.25 -16.76
N SER A 295 0.98 -19.24 -16.29
CA SER A 295 0.67 -20.67 -16.50
C SER A 295 -0.71 -21.04 -15.91
N THR A 296 -1.30 -22.13 -16.40
CA THR A 296 -2.57 -22.65 -15.87
C THR A 296 -2.49 -22.88 -14.36
N LYS A 297 -1.37 -23.42 -13.86
CA LYS A 297 -1.11 -23.62 -12.43
C LYS A 297 -1.18 -22.28 -11.67
N GLN A 298 -0.46 -21.25 -12.12
CA GLN A 298 -0.45 -19.93 -11.47
C GLN A 298 -1.83 -19.25 -11.50
N LYS A 299 -2.56 -19.35 -12.62
CA LYS A 299 -3.93 -18.81 -12.74
C LYS A 299 -4.89 -19.52 -11.79
N LEU A 300 -4.79 -20.84 -11.68
CA LEU A 300 -5.60 -21.61 -10.74
C LEU A 300 -5.27 -21.25 -9.30
N CYS A 301 -3.98 -21.20 -8.92
CA CYS A 301 -3.56 -20.82 -7.57
C CYS A 301 -4.08 -19.43 -7.20
N LEU A 302 -3.90 -18.43 -8.06
CA LEU A 302 -4.43 -17.08 -7.82
C LEU A 302 -5.95 -17.09 -7.59
N ARG A 303 -6.72 -17.77 -8.46
CA ARG A 303 -8.19 -17.83 -8.33
C ARG A 303 -8.62 -18.53 -7.04
N VAL A 304 -7.98 -19.65 -6.70
CA VAL A 304 -8.28 -20.39 -5.48
C VAL A 304 -7.91 -19.56 -4.24
N SER A 305 -6.75 -18.90 -4.23
CA SER A 305 -6.38 -18.00 -3.13
C SER A 305 -7.38 -16.85 -2.96
N LEU A 306 -7.82 -16.22 -4.05
CA LEU A 306 -8.81 -15.15 -4.00
C LEU A 306 -10.18 -15.65 -3.51
N ALA A 307 -10.60 -16.85 -3.93
CA ALA A 307 -11.83 -17.48 -3.43
C ALA A 307 -11.73 -17.83 -1.93
N ALA A 308 -10.55 -18.29 -1.49
CA ALA A 308 -10.26 -18.56 -0.10
C ALA A 308 -10.36 -17.25 0.72
N ILE A 309 -9.73 -16.17 0.26
CA ILE A 309 -9.75 -14.86 0.94
C ILE A 309 -11.17 -14.28 0.97
N LEU A 310 -11.97 -14.50 -0.08
CA LEU A 310 -13.38 -14.17 -0.07
C LEU A 310 -14.11 -14.90 1.07
N CYS A 311 -13.84 -16.18 1.30
CA CYS A 311 -14.40 -16.91 2.44
C CYS A 311 -13.98 -16.28 3.78
N LEU A 312 -12.70 -15.94 3.96
CA LEU A 312 -12.20 -15.26 5.17
C LEU A 312 -12.89 -13.90 5.39
N SER A 313 -13.20 -13.17 4.32
CA SER A 313 -13.88 -11.87 4.44
C SER A 313 -15.31 -12.00 5.02
N VAL A 314 -16.00 -13.10 4.73
CA VAL A 314 -17.33 -13.39 5.32
C VAL A 314 -17.20 -13.72 6.81
N VAL A 315 -16.17 -14.47 7.21
CA VAL A 315 -15.87 -14.82 8.61
C VAL A 315 -15.69 -13.56 9.48
N GLY A 316 -15.05 -12.52 8.94
CA GLY A 316 -14.93 -11.22 9.63
C GLY A 316 -16.26 -10.48 9.84
N SER A 317 -17.30 -10.82 9.08
CA SER A 317 -18.60 -10.13 9.07
C SER A 317 -19.68 -10.87 9.87
N ILE A 318 -19.56 -12.19 9.97
CA ILE A 318 -20.48 -13.09 10.66
C ILE A 318 -19.66 -13.87 11.69
N CYS A 319 -19.78 -13.55 12.98
CA CYS A 319 -19.16 -14.39 14.03
C CYS A 319 -19.91 -15.72 14.20
N ASP A 320 -19.33 -16.61 14.99
CA ASP A 320 -19.90 -17.91 15.36
C ASP A 320 -20.93 -17.82 16.50
N SER A 321 -20.97 -16.71 17.24
CA SER A 321 -21.92 -16.49 18.34
C SER A 321 -23.28 -15.90 17.89
N PRO A 322 -24.42 -16.50 18.27
CA PRO A 322 -25.75 -15.94 17.99
C PRO A 322 -26.16 -14.83 18.97
N ASN A 323 -25.22 -14.31 19.77
CA ASN A 323 -25.53 -13.33 20.81
C ASN A 323 -26.15 -12.04 20.22
N ARG A 324 -26.84 -11.25 21.05
CA ARG A 324 -27.59 -10.07 20.60
C ARG A 324 -26.70 -8.98 19.96
N GLN A 325 -25.44 -8.88 20.38
CA GLN A 325 -24.49 -7.90 19.85
C GLN A 325 -23.94 -8.33 18.50
N CYS A 326 -23.54 -9.59 18.35
CA CYS A 326 -22.93 -10.06 17.12
C CYS A 326 -23.96 -10.55 16.08
N LYS A 327 -25.12 -11.07 16.48
CA LYS A 327 -26.15 -11.63 15.59
C LYS A 327 -25.56 -12.60 14.55
N GLY A 328 -24.58 -13.41 14.97
CA GLY A 328 -23.83 -14.31 14.11
C GLY A 328 -24.55 -15.65 13.85
N ASN A 329 -23.88 -16.55 13.14
CA ASN A 329 -24.37 -17.89 12.88
C ASN A 329 -23.20 -18.88 12.80
N LEU A 330 -23.14 -19.80 13.76
CA LEU A 330 -22.09 -20.81 13.88
C LEU A 330 -21.88 -21.62 12.61
N TYR A 331 -22.95 -22.06 11.95
CA TYR A 331 -22.87 -22.93 10.77
C TYR A 331 -22.29 -22.18 9.56
N VAL A 332 -22.79 -20.97 9.31
CA VAL A 332 -22.31 -20.12 8.22
C VAL A 332 -20.85 -19.73 8.47
N HIS A 333 -20.53 -19.28 9.69
CA HIS A 333 -19.17 -18.93 10.08
C HIS A 333 -18.21 -20.11 9.89
N SER A 334 -18.55 -21.28 10.45
CA SER A 334 -17.70 -22.47 10.39
C SER A 334 -17.49 -22.96 8.96
N PHE A 335 -18.53 -22.91 8.11
CA PHE A 335 -18.42 -23.28 6.71
C PHE A 335 -17.38 -22.42 5.98
N PHE A 336 -17.48 -21.09 6.09
CA PHE A 336 -16.54 -20.19 5.42
C PHE A 336 -15.14 -20.24 6.04
N ALA A 337 -15.03 -20.40 7.37
CA ALA A 337 -13.75 -20.53 8.06
C ALA A 337 -13.00 -21.80 7.64
N ILE A 338 -13.67 -22.96 7.63
CA ILE A 338 -13.06 -24.23 7.18
C ILE A 338 -12.71 -24.15 5.70
N THR A 339 -13.60 -23.62 4.86
CA THR A 339 -13.34 -23.46 3.43
C THR A 339 -12.12 -22.58 3.18
N TRP A 340 -11.96 -21.49 3.93
CA TRP A 340 -10.76 -20.64 3.89
C TRP A 340 -9.48 -21.46 4.13
N PHE A 341 -9.39 -22.16 5.26
CA PHE A 341 -8.21 -22.96 5.61
C PHE A 341 -7.91 -24.02 4.55
N VAL A 342 -8.91 -24.81 4.15
CA VAL A 342 -8.74 -25.87 3.17
C VAL A 342 -8.24 -25.34 1.83
N LEU A 343 -8.87 -24.29 1.29
CA LEU A 343 -8.47 -23.75 0.00
C LEU A 343 -7.06 -23.16 0.03
N TYR A 344 -6.67 -22.51 1.13
CA TYR A 344 -5.34 -21.92 1.24
C TYR A 344 -4.25 -22.97 1.45
N ASP A 345 -4.50 -23.98 2.28
CA ASP A 345 -3.60 -25.12 2.47
C ASP A 345 -3.38 -25.86 1.15
N LEU A 346 -4.43 -26.03 0.33
CA LEU A 346 -4.30 -26.60 -1.01
C LEU A 346 -3.39 -25.76 -1.92
N VAL A 347 -3.50 -24.42 -1.88
CA VAL A 347 -2.59 -23.55 -2.64
C VAL A 347 -1.15 -23.70 -2.17
N MET A 348 -0.94 -23.75 -0.85
CA MET A 348 0.38 -23.96 -0.23
C MET A 348 0.97 -25.31 -0.68
N LEU A 349 0.17 -26.38 -0.65
CA LEU A 349 0.56 -27.72 -1.08
C LEU A 349 0.81 -27.83 -2.59
N VAL A 350 0.11 -27.08 -3.44
CA VAL A 350 0.36 -27.09 -4.91
C VAL A 350 1.58 -26.24 -5.26
N SER A 351 1.90 -25.24 -4.44
CA SER A 351 2.98 -24.26 -4.67
C SER A 351 4.24 -24.51 -3.81
N TYR A 352 4.33 -25.70 -3.22
CA TYR A 352 5.22 -26.11 -2.12
C TYR A 352 6.73 -26.14 -2.38
N GLU A 353 7.21 -25.81 -3.58
CA GLU A 353 8.53 -26.18 -4.12
C GLU A 353 9.74 -26.02 -3.16
N GLN A 354 9.70 -25.12 -2.17
CA GLN A 354 10.67 -25.10 -1.05
C GLN A 354 10.05 -24.86 0.34
N ASP A 355 8.72 -24.79 0.44
CA ASP A 355 7.97 -24.51 1.68
C ASP A 355 7.09 -25.70 2.10
N LEU A 356 7.49 -26.92 1.69
CA LEU A 356 6.74 -28.17 1.95
C LEU A 356 6.42 -28.35 3.44
N VAL A 357 7.38 -28.06 4.32
CA VAL A 357 7.19 -28.18 5.77
C VAL A 357 6.07 -27.27 6.26
N LEU A 358 6.03 -26.01 5.79
CA LEU A 358 4.96 -25.07 6.17
C LEU A 358 3.60 -25.57 5.64
N ALA A 359 3.55 -26.04 4.39
CA ALA A 359 2.32 -26.57 3.79
C ALA A 359 1.80 -27.81 4.53
N LEU A 360 2.68 -28.74 4.89
CA LEU A 360 2.33 -29.93 5.66
C LEU A 360 1.85 -29.57 7.07
N LEU A 361 2.56 -28.69 7.78
CA LEU A 361 2.16 -28.26 9.12
C LEU A 361 0.80 -27.54 9.11
N ALA A 362 0.54 -26.68 8.13
CA ALA A 362 -0.75 -26.00 7.98
C ALA A 362 -1.88 -27.02 7.73
N THR A 363 -1.64 -27.98 6.83
CA THR A 363 -2.58 -29.07 6.54
C THR A 363 -2.85 -29.94 7.77
N ILE A 364 -1.83 -30.26 8.57
CA ILE A 364 -1.98 -31.00 9.83
C ILE A 364 -2.82 -30.19 10.81
N CYS A 365 -2.58 -28.88 10.94
CA CYS A 365 -3.39 -28.02 11.80
C CYS A 365 -4.85 -28.00 11.37
N THR A 366 -5.15 -27.85 10.08
CA THR A 366 -6.52 -27.85 9.56
C THR A 366 -7.22 -29.19 9.77
N THR A 367 -6.58 -30.30 9.38
CA THR A 367 -7.16 -31.64 9.49
C THR A 367 -7.37 -32.07 10.94
N THR A 368 -6.42 -31.74 11.83
CA THR A 368 -6.57 -31.99 13.26
C THR A 368 -7.71 -31.13 13.82
N ARG A 369 -7.77 -29.84 13.48
CA ARG A 369 -8.87 -28.96 13.92
C ARG A 369 -10.24 -29.48 13.47
N THR A 370 -10.39 -29.89 12.21
CA THR A 370 -11.70 -30.37 11.71
C THR A 370 -12.12 -31.70 12.33
N THR A 371 -11.18 -32.46 12.90
CA THR A 371 -11.43 -33.73 13.58
C THR A 371 -11.92 -33.54 15.03
N TYR A 372 -11.51 -32.46 15.71
CA TYR A 372 -11.79 -32.25 17.13
C TYR A 372 -12.64 -30.99 17.37
N HIS A 373 -13.74 -31.13 18.13
CA HIS A 373 -14.69 -30.04 18.37
C HIS A 373 -14.15 -28.91 19.26
N THR A 374 -14.77 -27.73 19.11
CA THR A 374 -14.38 -26.36 19.49
C THR A 374 -14.18 -26.03 20.98
N ARG A 375 -14.17 -27.00 21.90
CA ARG A 375 -14.10 -26.72 23.35
C ARG A 375 -12.77 -27.00 24.02
N LEU A 376 -11.74 -27.38 23.26
CA LEU A 376 -10.42 -27.69 23.82
C LEU A 376 -9.45 -26.54 23.53
N TRP A 377 -8.77 -26.05 24.56
CA TRP A 377 -7.82 -24.92 24.47
C TRP A 377 -6.70 -25.16 23.44
N TRP A 378 -6.27 -26.40 23.25
CA TRP A 378 -5.24 -26.75 22.28
C TRP A 378 -5.74 -26.66 20.82
N VAL A 379 -7.07 -26.71 20.58
CA VAL A 379 -7.64 -26.47 19.25
C VAL A 379 -7.42 -25.02 18.85
N ALA A 380 -7.55 -24.07 19.80
CA ALA A 380 -7.18 -22.68 19.55
C ALA A 380 -5.70 -22.58 19.12
N CYS A 381 -4.78 -23.25 19.82
CA CYS A 381 -3.37 -23.26 19.41
C CYS A 381 -3.16 -23.68 17.95
N LEU A 382 -3.93 -24.65 17.44
CA LEU A 382 -3.88 -25.05 16.03
C LEU A 382 -4.39 -23.96 15.08
N GLU A 383 -5.47 -23.24 15.44
CA GLU A 383 -6.00 -22.13 14.63
C GLU A 383 -4.98 -21.00 14.50
N TRP A 384 -4.45 -20.56 15.65
CA TRP A 384 -3.45 -19.51 15.72
C TRP A 384 -2.18 -19.88 14.96
N THR A 385 -1.70 -21.11 15.15
CA THR A 385 -0.53 -21.63 14.42
C THR A 385 -0.77 -21.65 12.93
N ASN A 386 -1.93 -22.11 12.48
CA ASN A 386 -2.23 -22.19 11.06
C ASN A 386 -2.24 -20.80 10.40
N ILE A 387 -2.88 -19.80 11.02
CA ILE A 387 -2.85 -18.44 10.48
C ILE A 387 -1.42 -17.90 10.40
N LEU A 388 -0.60 -18.14 11.43
CA LEU A 388 0.81 -17.74 11.39
C LEU A 388 1.57 -18.44 10.25
N LEU A 389 1.34 -19.74 10.01
CA LEU A 389 1.95 -20.47 8.90
C LEU A 389 1.53 -19.90 7.54
N VAL A 390 0.24 -19.57 7.36
CA VAL A 390 -0.29 -18.92 6.16
C VAL A 390 0.36 -17.56 5.92
N LEU A 391 0.50 -16.73 6.97
CA LEU A 391 1.12 -15.41 6.88
C LEU A 391 2.62 -15.52 6.56
N VAL A 392 3.35 -16.43 7.23
CA VAL A 392 4.78 -16.67 6.97
C VAL A 392 4.99 -17.20 5.55
N TRP A 393 4.18 -18.16 5.10
CA TRP A 393 4.25 -18.68 3.74
C TRP A 393 4.02 -17.57 2.71
N SER A 394 2.97 -16.75 2.90
CA SER A 394 2.66 -15.65 1.99
C SER A 394 3.79 -14.64 1.92
N ALA A 395 4.38 -14.26 3.05
CA ALA A 395 5.51 -13.34 3.11
C ALA A 395 6.76 -13.92 2.41
N ARG A 396 7.10 -15.19 2.66
CA ARG A 396 8.24 -15.88 2.02
C ARG A 396 8.09 -16.00 0.51
N ARG A 397 6.88 -16.26 0.01
CA ARG A 397 6.66 -16.46 -1.42
C ARG A 397 6.85 -15.17 -2.20
N VAL A 398 6.45 -14.04 -1.63
CA VAL A 398 6.59 -12.77 -2.31
C VAL A 398 8.04 -12.32 -2.43
N ASP A 399 8.89 -12.54 -1.40
CA ASP A 399 10.34 -12.28 -1.50
C ASP A 399 10.96 -12.98 -2.73
N ARG A 400 10.50 -14.19 -3.06
CA ARG A 400 11.05 -14.97 -4.18
C ARG A 400 10.65 -14.42 -5.56
N ASP A 401 9.38 -14.10 -5.76
CA ASP A 401 8.85 -13.71 -7.08
C ASP A 401 8.98 -12.20 -7.38
N LEU A 402 9.00 -11.34 -6.35
CA LEU A 402 9.24 -9.89 -6.55
C LEU A 402 10.68 -9.58 -6.96
N ARG A 403 11.65 -10.49 -6.71
CA ARG A 403 13.03 -10.42 -7.26
C ARG A 403 13.06 -10.26 -8.78
N TRP A 404 12.00 -10.67 -9.49
CA TRP A 404 11.97 -10.70 -10.97
C TRP A 404 11.06 -9.65 -11.64
N GLY A 405 10.27 -8.84 -10.90
CA GLY A 405 9.17 -8.12 -11.56
C GLY A 405 8.67 -6.81 -10.95
N PHE A 406 9.20 -6.32 -9.82
CA PHE A 406 8.57 -5.22 -9.07
C PHE A 406 8.34 -3.93 -9.89
N GLY A 407 9.29 -3.55 -10.75
CA GLY A 407 9.15 -2.35 -11.59
C GLY A 407 8.08 -2.45 -12.67
N ARG A 408 7.70 -3.66 -13.12
CA ARG A 408 6.55 -3.85 -14.04
C ARG A 408 5.24 -3.88 -13.26
N LEU A 409 5.26 -4.48 -12.07
CA LEU A 409 4.08 -4.72 -11.25
C LEU A 409 3.59 -3.50 -10.47
N GLN A 410 4.48 -2.65 -9.96
CA GLN A 410 4.13 -1.34 -9.43
C GLN A 410 3.40 -0.54 -10.53
N ASN A 411 3.95 -0.52 -11.75
CA ASN A 411 3.26 0.09 -12.88
C ASN A 411 1.93 -0.61 -13.15
N THR A 412 1.85 -1.94 -13.14
CA THR A 412 0.59 -2.69 -13.31
C THR A 412 -0.44 -2.41 -12.22
N ILE A 413 -0.09 -2.18 -10.96
CA ILE A 413 -1.04 -1.94 -9.86
C ILE A 413 -1.47 -0.48 -9.78
N TRP A 414 -0.55 0.44 -10.01
CA TRP A 414 -0.90 1.86 -10.18
C TRP A 414 -1.56 2.11 -11.56
N SER A 415 -1.40 1.20 -12.54
CA SER A 415 -2.10 1.21 -13.83
C SER A 415 -3.31 0.28 -13.90
N ILE A 416 -3.52 -0.62 -12.92
CA ILE A 416 -4.82 -1.21 -12.59
C ILE A 416 -5.56 0.00 -12.04
N THR A 417 -6.19 0.67 -12.98
CA THR A 417 -6.52 2.08 -12.92
C THR A 417 -7.30 2.40 -11.64
N SER A 418 -7.06 3.57 -11.06
CA SER A 418 -8.01 4.23 -10.14
C SER A 418 -9.46 4.07 -10.62
N ASP A 419 -9.69 4.11 -11.94
CA ASP A 419 -10.95 3.78 -12.62
C ASP A 419 -11.46 2.35 -12.37
N SER A 420 -10.61 1.31 -12.44
CA SER A 420 -11.02 -0.08 -12.15
C SER A 420 -11.42 -0.24 -10.68
N LEU A 421 -10.70 0.43 -9.77
CA LEU A 421 -11.02 0.46 -8.34
C LEU A 421 -12.30 1.25 -8.06
N LEU A 422 -12.52 2.39 -8.73
CA LEU A 422 -13.74 3.19 -8.61
C LEU A 422 -14.95 2.44 -9.15
N LYS A 423 -14.81 1.77 -10.30
CA LYS A 423 -15.85 0.88 -10.85
C LYS A 423 -16.16 -0.25 -9.90
N LEU A 424 -15.14 -0.89 -9.32
CA LEU A 424 -15.33 -1.91 -8.29
C LEU A 424 -16.09 -1.35 -7.09
N CYS A 425 -15.72 -0.17 -6.59
CA CYS A 425 -16.45 0.49 -5.50
C CYS A 425 -17.91 0.75 -5.86
N GLY A 426 -18.17 1.30 -7.06
CA GLY A 426 -19.53 1.55 -7.53
C GLY A 426 -20.35 0.27 -7.67
N VAL A 427 -19.76 -0.80 -8.22
CA VAL A 427 -20.40 -2.11 -8.31
C VAL A 427 -20.71 -2.64 -6.91
N ILE A 428 -19.76 -2.59 -5.97
CA ILE A 428 -19.99 -3.02 -4.58
C ILE A 428 -21.14 -2.21 -3.96
N TYR A 429 -21.11 -0.88 -4.03
CA TYR A 429 -22.15 -0.04 -3.41
C TYR A 429 -23.53 -0.27 -4.02
N VAL A 430 -23.65 -0.22 -5.35
CA VAL A 430 -24.95 -0.39 -6.03
C VAL A 430 -25.48 -1.81 -5.86
N SER A 431 -24.63 -2.83 -6.02
CA SER A 431 -25.07 -4.23 -5.83
C SER A 431 -25.47 -4.49 -4.38
N THR A 432 -24.76 -3.92 -3.40
CA THR A 432 -25.11 -4.05 -1.98
C THR A 432 -26.47 -3.45 -1.69
N LEU A 433 -26.74 -2.22 -2.15
CA LEU A 433 -28.04 -1.58 -1.97
C LEU A 433 -29.16 -2.39 -2.64
N LEU A 434 -28.95 -2.83 -3.87
CA LEU A 434 -29.93 -3.63 -4.62
C LEU A 434 -30.22 -4.97 -3.94
N VAL A 435 -29.19 -5.73 -3.57
CA VAL A 435 -29.34 -7.04 -2.92
C VAL A 435 -29.96 -6.87 -1.54
N SER A 436 -29.57 -5.83 -0.78
CA SER A 436 -30.18 -5.52 0.53
C SER A 436 -31.67 -5.23 0.40
N CYS A 437 -32.08 -4.45 -0.61
CA CYS A 437 -33.49 -4.19 -0.92
C CYS A 437 -34.24 -5.49 -1.22
N VAL A 438 -33.73 -6.31 -2.14
CA VAL A 438 -34.39 -7.56 -2.56
C VAL A 438 -34.53 -8.51 -1.37
N MET A 439 -33.47 -8.70 -0.59
CA MET A 439 -33.49 -9.58 0.59
C MET A 439 -34.43 -9.05 1.67
N GLY A 440 -34.46 -7.74 1.91
CA GLY A 440 -35.33 -7.14 2.91
C GLY A 440 -36.81 -7.22 2.55
N LEU A 441 -37.15 -6.98 1.29
CA LEU A 441 -38.51 -7.13 0.77
C LEU A 441 -38.96 -8.59 0.82
N HIS A 442 -38.09 -9.52 0.39
CA HIS A 442 -38.36 -10.95 0.43
C HIS A 442 -38.54 -11.47 1.88
N ALA A 443 -37.74 -10.99 2.82
CA ALA A 443 -37.86 -11.33 4.23
C ALA A 443 -39.01 -10.60 4.96
N GLY A 444 -39.64 -9.61 4.30
CA GLY A 444 -40.83 -8.92 4.82
C GLY A 444 -40.58 -7.94 5.97
N TYR A 445 -39.34 -7.53 6.24
CA TYR A 445 -39.04 -6.57 7.32
C TYR A 445 -38.93 -5.11 6.85
N ILE A 446 -38.93 -4.88 5.53
CA ILE A 446 -39.12 -3.56 4.92
C ILE A 446 -40.37 -3.56 4.02
N PRO A 447 -41.17 -2.47 3.99
CA PRO A 447 -41.02 -1.25 4.80
C PRO A 447 -41.37 -1.47 6.28
N ARG A 448 -40.69 -0.76 7.18
CA ARG A 448 -40.91 -0.84 8.64
C ARG A 448 -42.14 -0.01 9.06
N ASN A 449 -42.95 -0.50 10.00
CA ASN A 449 -43.99 0.23 10.72
C ASN A 449 -45.03 0.95 9.82
N HIS A 450 -45.71 0.22 8.93
CA HIS A 450 -46.78 0.75 8.04
C HIS A 450 -46.39 1.94 7.13
N ARG A 451 -45.08 2.24 6.98
CA ARG A 451 -44.57 3.26 6.04
C ARG A 451 -44.68 2.79 4.60
N ARG A 452 -44.72 3.73 3.66
CA ARG A 452 -44.69 3.40 2.21
C ARG A 452 -43.25 3.25 1.70
N PHE A 453 -42.30 3.92 2.34
CA PHE A 453 -40.88 3.88 1.98
C PHE A 453 -39.98 3.55 3.20
N TRP A 454 -38.73 3.16 2.95
CA TRP A 454 -37.77 2.76 3.98
C TRP A 454 -36.46 3.56 3.88
N PHE A 455 -35.83 3.81 5.02
CA PHE A 455 -34.49 4.39 5.08
C PHE A 455 -33.44 3.36 4.65
N ILE A 456 -32.25 3.82 4.25
CA ILE A 456 -31.17 2.91 3.86
C ILE A 456 -30.78 2.02 5.05
N SER A 457 -30.69 2.61 6.25
CA SER A 457 -30.37 1.89 7.48
C SER A 457 -31.37 0.79 7.82
N ASP A 458 -32.67 0.94 7.46
CA ASP A 458 -33.71 -0.06 7.75
C ASP A 458 -33.37 -1.42 7.13
N MET A 459 -32.70 -1.44 5.97
CA MET A 459 -32.30 -2.66 5.27
C MET A 459 -31.25 -3.48 6.03
N TRP A 460 -30.54 -2.88 6.99
CA TRP A 460 -29.35 -3.48 7.60
C TRP A 460 -29.52 -3.80 9.08
N THR A 461 -30.74 -3.69 9.60
CA THR A 461 -31.04 -3.94 11.02
C THR A 461 -31.29 -5.41 11.35
N GLN A 462 -31.74 -6.19 10.37
CA GLN A 462 -32.12 -7.60 10.51
C GLN A 462 -31.31 -8.52 9.58
N ILE A 463 -31.27 -9.81 9.93
CA ILE A 463 -30.67 -10.87 9.10
C ILE A 463 -31.56 -11.11 7.88
N PRO A 464 -31.01 -11.27 6.66
CA PRO A 464 -29.58 -11.31 6.33
C PRO A 464 -28.95 -9.95 5.96
N GLY A 465 -29.72 -8.87 5.96
CA GLY A 465 -29.26 -7.54 5.54
C GLY A 465 -28.13 -6.98 6.41
N ASN A 466 -28.16 -7.25 7.72
CA ASN A 466 -27.08 -6.87 8.63
C ASN A 466 -25.74 -7.54 8.27
N TRP A 467 -25.73 -8.84 7.94
CA TRP A 467 -24.54 -9.58 7.51
C TRP A 467 -23.96 -9.00 6.22
N LEU A 468 -24.84 -8.72 5.24
CA LEU A 468 -24.44 -8.14 3.97
C LEU A 468 -23.82 -6.75 4.16
N SER A 469 -24.41 -5.91 5.00
CA SER A 469 -23.88 -4.56 5.27
C SER A 469 -22.49 -4.60 5.92
N ARG A 470 -22.31 -5.43 6.95
CA ARG A 470 -21.04 -5.58 7.69
C ARG A 470 -19.91 -6.06 6.79
N TRP A 471 -20.24 -6.87 5.78
CA TRP A 471 -19.28 -7.29 4.77
C TRP A 471 -19.03 -6.22 3.72
N ALA A 472 -20.08 -5.82 3.00
CA ALA A 472 -19.92 -5.03 1.79
C ALA A 472 -19.60 -3.55 2.06
N VAL A 473 -20.14 -2.96 3.13
CA VAL A 473 -19.81 -1.58 3.50
C VAL A 473 -18.34 -1.50 3.90
N MET A 474 -17.81 -2.48 4.66
CA MET A 474 -16.39 -2.50 5.04
C MET A 474 -15.47 -2.66 3.83
N GLN A 475 -15.78 -3.60 2.94
CA GLN A 475 -14.98 -3.80 1.73
C GLN A 475 -15.05 -2.59 0.80
N GLY A 476 -16.23 -1.97 0.68
CA GLY A 476 -16.41 -0.72 -0.04
C GLY A 476 -15.59 0.43 0.53
N CYS A 477 -15.57 0.61 1.86
CA CYS A 477 -14.74 1.62 2.52
C CYS A 477 -13.25 1.47 2.23
N HIS A 478 -12.72 0.25 2.37
CA HIS A 478 -11.31 -0.01 2.11
C HIS A 478 -10.95 0.23 0.64
N ALA A 479 -11.78 -0.26 -0.28
CA ALA A 479 -11.60 0.01 -1.71
C ALA A 479 -11.68 1.51 -2.02
N GLY A 480 -12.61 2.23 -1.37
CA GLY A 480 -12.78 3.67 -1.47
C GLY A 480 -11.58 4.48 -1.00
N TRP A 481 -10.92 4.06 0.09
CA TRP A 481 -9.67 4.70 0.56
C TRP A 481 -8.58 4.59 -0.49
N VAL A 482 -8.38 3.39 -1.04
CA VAL A 482 -7.38 3.17 -2.10
C VAL A 482 -7.73 3.97 -3.34
N ALA A 483 -9.01 3.98 -3.74
CA ALA A 483 -9.50 4.72 -4.90
C ALA A 483 -9.24 6.23 -4.79
N HIS A 484 -9.58 6.84 -3.64
CA HIS A 484 -9.31 8.27 -3.43
C HIS A 484 -7.82 8.56 -3.41
N VAL A 485 -7.02 7.83 -2.63
CA VAL A 485 -5.56 8.04 -2.62
C VAL A 485 -4.97 7.95 -4.03
N ALA A 486 -5.45 7.01 -4.85
CA ALA A 486 -5.04 6.87 -6.25
C ALA A 486 -5.47 8.07 -7.12
N MET A 487 -6.69 8.59 -6.97
CA MET A 487 -7.15 9.79 -7.69
C MET A 487 -6.31 11.04 -7.37
N PHE A 488 -5.84 11.17 -6.12
CA PHE A 488 -5.12 12.36 -5.66
C PHE A 488 -3.59 12.27 -5.76
N ALA A 489 -3.03 11.08 -6.00
CA ALA A 489 -1.58 10.88 -6.11
C ALA A 489 -0.89 11.77 -7.16
N ASP A 490 -1.61 12.15 -8.22
CA ASP A 490 -1.08 12.96 -9.33
C ASP A 490 -1.66 14.39 -9.43
N THR A 491 -2.54 14.81 -8.51
CA THR A 491 -3.14 16.16 -8.62
C THR A 491 -2.19 17.28 -8.17
N THR A 492 -2.20 18.39 -8.91
CA THR A 492 -1.51 19.64 -8.54
C THR A 492 -2.43 20.61 -7.79
N SER A 493 -3.75 20.41 -7.85
CA SER A 493 -4.73 21.31 -7.22
C SER A 493 -4.70 21.19 -5.70
N LYS A 494 -4.62 22.35 -5.03
CA LYS A 494 -4.70 22.45 -3.57
C LYS A 494 -6.10 22.11 -3.07
N LEU A 495 -7.15 22.53 -3.79
CA LEU A 495 -8.55 22.27 -3.42
C LEU A 495 -8.86 20.77 -3.50
N ARG A 496 -8.36 20.09 -4.53
CA ARG A 496 -8.42 18.63 -4.63
C ARG A 496 -7.67 17.94 -3.47
N LYS A 497 -6.46 18.39 -3.13
CA LYS A 497 -5.71 17.83 -1.97
C LYS A 497 -6.42 18.02 -0.63
N MET A 498 -7.08 19.15 -0.42
CA MET A 498 -7.93 19.35 0.76
C MET A 498 -9.15 18.42 0.72
N GLY A 499 -9.77 18.26 -0.45
CA GLY A 499 -10.86 17.32 -0.68
C GLY A 499 -10.48 15.87 -0.34
N LEU A 500 -9.25 15.42 -0.59
CA LEU A 500 -8.79 14.07 -0.18
C LEU A 500 -8.97 13.86 1.33
N VAL A 501 -8.54 14.82 2.15
CA VAL A 501 -8.63 14.69 3.61
C VAL A 501 -10.09 14.56 4.02
N VAL A 502 -10.96 15.38 3.44
CA VAL A 502 -12.41 15.31 3.68
C VAL A 502 -12.94 13.93 3.28
N ALA A 503 -12.64 13.44 2.08
CA ALA A 503 -13.12 12.14 1.60
C ALA A 503 -12.65 10.96 2.46
N ILE A 504 -11.40 10.99 2.93
CA ILE A 504 -10.86 9.95 3.84
C ILE A 504 -11.61 9.98 5.17
N VAL A 505 -11.82 11.15 5.76
CA VAL A 505 -12.61 11.31 6.99
C VAL A 505 -14.04 10.82 6.79
N SER A 506 -14.67 11.15 5.66
CA SER A 506 -16.02 10.66 5.35
C SER A 506 -16.08 9.13 5.29
N LEU A 507 -15.09 8.48 4.66
CA LEU A 507 -15.01 7.03 4.58
C LEU A 507 -14.71 6.37 5.94
N VAL A 508 -14.04 7.06 6.87
CA VAL A 508 -14.00 6.63 8.28
C VAL A 508 -15.41 6.63 8.86
N GLY A 509 -16.21 7.66 8.59
CA GLY A 509 -17.63 7.69 8.96
C GLY A 509 -18.42 6.49 8.42
N LEU A 510 -18.25 6.16 7.14
CA LEU A 510 -18.91 4.99 6.52
C LEU A 510 -18.43 3.67 7.13
N SER A 511 -17.14 3.58 7.50
CA SER A 511 -16.60 2.40 8.19
C SER A 511 -17.21 2.19 9.57
N ILE A 512 -17.57 3.26 10.27
CA ILE A 512 -18.30 3.17 11.54
C ILE A 512 -19.70 2.60 11.31
N VAL A 513 -20.41 3.12 10.29
CA VAL A 513 -21.78 2.68 9.94
C VAL A 513 -21.84 1.19 9.59
N GLY A 514 -20.85 0.67 8.87
CA GLY A 514 -20.82 -0.76 8.56
C GLY A 514 -20.25 -1.64 9.68
N CYS A 515 -19.49 -1.08 10.63
CA CYS A 515 -19.05 -1.82 11.81
C CYS A 515 -20.14 -1.92 12.88
N CYS A 516 -20.99 -0.90 13.01
CA CYS A 516 -21.98 -0.81 14.08
C CYS A 516 -23.33 -0.34 13.55
N ASP A 517 -24.39 -1.10 13.82
CA ASP A 517 -25.76 -0.74 13.48
C ASP A 517 -26.47 0.09 14.57
N GLU A 518 -27.58 0.75 14.21
CA GLU A 518 -28.38 1.60 15.11
C GLU A 518 -28.92 0.87 16.36
N SER A 519 -29.06 -0.46 16.30
CA SER A 519 -29.53 -1.28 17.42
C SER A 519 -28.41 -1.73 18.36
N GLU A 520 -27.17 -1.68 17.90
CA GLU A 520 -25.97 -2.01 18.67
C GLU A 520 -25.45 -0.78 19.45
N ASN A 521 -25.20 0.34 18.77
CA ASN A 521 -24.76 1.60 19.39
C ASN A 521 -25.20 2.81 18.56
N PHE A 522 -26.37 3.34 18.91
CA PHE A 522 -27.02 4.45 18.19
C PHE A 522 -26.17 5.73 18.11
N PRO A 523 -25.56 6.24 19.21
CA PRO A 523 -24.69 7.43 19.12
C PRO A 523 -23.51 7.25 18.17
N LEU A 524 -22.84 6.09 18.21
CA LEU A 524 -21.70 5.79 17.34
C LEU A 524 -22.13 5.69 15.87
N HIS A 525 -23.21 4.97 15.60
CA HIS A 525 -23.76 4.80 14.26
C HIS A 525 -24.14 6.15 13.62
N ILE A 526 -24.88 6.99 14.34
CA ILE A 526 -25.28 8.32 13.82
C ILE A 526 -24.07 9.22 13.61
N THR A 527 -23.11 9.22 14.53
CA THR A 527 -21.88 10.00 14.35
C THR A 527 -21.16 9.58 13.06
N GLY A 528 -21.04 8.28 12.81
CA GLY A 528 -20.48 7.75 11.57
C GLY A 528 -21.26 8.18 10.32
N ALA A 529 -22.59 8.08 10.36
CA ALA A 529 -23.46 8.47 9.25
C ALA A 529 -23.35 9.97 8.92
N LEU A 530 -23.37 10.84 9.93
CA LEU A 530 -23.23 12.29 9.76
C LEU A 530 -21.87 12.65 9.19
N VAL A 531 -20.79 12.04 9.70
CA VAL A 531 -19.43 12.25 9.18
C VAL A 531 -19.34 11.82 7.71
N PHE A 532 -19.94 10.68 7.35
CA PHE A 532 -19.94 10.20 5.97
C PHE A 532 -20.70 11.14 5.03
N PHE A 533 -21.98 11.40 5.29
CA PHE A 533 -22.82 12.14 4.36
C PHE A 533 -22.37 13.59 4.24
N TYR A 534 -22.22 14.33 5.34
CA TYR A 534 -21.78 15.73 5.26
C TYR A 534 -20.36 15.87 4.70
N GLY A 535 -19.47 14.96 5.07
CA GLY A 535 -18.12 14.97 4.54
C GLY A 535 -18.11 14.73 3.02
N TYR A 536 -18.86 13.75 2.52
CA TYR A 536 -18.97 13.54 1.06
C TYR A 536 -19.66 14.70 0.35
N ASP A 537 -20.69 15.29 0.94
CA ASP A 537 -21.36 16.47 0.38
C ASP A 537 -20.37 17.63 0.21
N ILE A 538 -19.56 17.92 1.24
CA ILE A 538 -18.47 18.91 1.18
C ILE A 538 -17.45 18.53 0.10
N TRP A 539 -17.07 17.25 0.01
CA TRP A 539 -16.13 16.79 -1.01
C TRP A 539 -16.67 17.00 -2.43
N THR A 540 -17.95 16.71 -2.70
CA THR A 540 -18.56 16.95 -4.02
C THR A 540 -18.51 18.43 -4.39
N VAL A 541 -18.75 19.32 -3.44
CA VAL A 541 -18.63 20.78 -3.65
C VAL A 541 -17.19 21.17 -3.95
N CYS A 542 -16.21 20.72 -3.16
CA CYS A 542 -14.80 20.98 -3.44
C CYS A 542 -14.38 20.48 -4.83
N ALA A 543 -14.87 19.30 -5.23
CA ALA A 543 -14.61 18.71 -6.53
C ALA A 543 -15.20 19.53 -7.70
N VAL A 544 -16.44 20.01 -7.56
CA VAL A 544 -17.09 20.85 -8.58
C VAL A 544 -16.49 22.26 -8.66
N LEU A 545 -16.14 22.85 -7.51
CA LEU A 545 -15.48 24.15 -7.48
C LEU A 545 -14.09 24.11 -8.12
N ASP A 546 -13.41 22.97 -8.05
CA ASP A 546 -12.16 22.75 -8.77
C ASP A 546 -12.38 22.59 -10.28
N ASP A 547 -13.39 21.80 -10.67
CA ASP A 547 -13.69 21.52 -12.07
C ASP A 547 -15.20 21.28 -12.31
N ALA A 548 -15.88 22.28 -12.86
CA ALA A 548 -17.30 22.24 -13.20
C ALA A 548 -17.59 21.81 -14.64
N SER A 549 -16.61 21.25 -15.37
CA SER A 549 -16.75 20.90 -16.81
C SER A 549 -17.84 19.87 -17.10
N SER A 550 -18.15 18.98 -16.16
CA SER A 550 -19.19 17.95 -16.32
C SER A 550 -20.50 18.37 -15.69
N ARG A 551 -21.51 18.65 -16.53
CA ARG A 551 -22.89 18.95 -16.08
C ARG A 551 -23.46 17.84 -15.20
N ALA A 552 -23.17 16.58 -15.50
CA ALA A 552 -23.63 15.45 -14.71
C ALA A 552 -23.08 15.48 -13.27
N ARG A 553 -21.79 15.79 -13.10
CA ARG A 553 -21.20 15.97 -11.75
C ARG A 553 -21.83 17.14 -11.01
N VAL A 554 -22.01 18.28 -11.69
CA VAL A 554 -22.66 19.45 -11.10
C VAL A 554 -24.07 19.11 -10.62
N THR A 555 -24.86 18.41 -11.44
CA THR A 555 -26.20 17.94 -11.05
C THR A 555 -26.16 17.02 -9.83
N CYS A 556 -25.25 16.03 -9.79
CA CYS A 556 -25.11 15.16 -8.64
C CYS A 556 -24.74 15.94 -7.36
N ALA A 557 -23.80 16.90 -7.44
CA ALA A 557 -23.43 17.74 -6.30
C ALA A 557 -24.59 18.61 -5.81
N ILE A 558 -25.39 19.17 -6.73
CA ILE A 558 -26.60 19.92 -6.37
C ILE A 558 -27.59 19.02 -5.63
N VAL A 559 -27.83 17.80 -6.13
CA VAL A 559 -28.73 16.83 -5.47
C VAL A 559 -28.21 16.47 -4.08
N CYS A 560 -26.90 16.19 -3.93
CA CYS A 560 -26.28 15.92 -2.64
C CYS A 560 -26.55 17.07 -1.66
N TRP A 561 -26.25 18.30 -2.07
CA TRP A 561 -26.38 19.49 -1.22
C TRP A 561 -27.83 19.82 -0.84
N LEU A 562 -28.78 19.67 -1.77
CA LEU A 562 -30.21 19.87 -1.51
C LEU A 562 -30.78 18.80 -0.57
N CYS A 563 -30.26 17.57 -0.64
CA CYS A 563 -30.70 16.49 0.22
C CYS A 563 -30.00 16.49 1.58
N ALA A 564 -28.79 17.06 1.72
CA ALA A 564 -27.98 17.07 2.95
C ALA A 564 -28.72 17.44 4.26
N PRO A 565 -29.67 18.40 4.28
CA PRO A 565 -30.43 18.72 5.50
C PRO A 565 -31.23 17.53 6.07
N ILE A 566 -31.49 16.49 5.26
CA ILE A 566 -32.18 15.28 5.69
C ILE A 566 -31.57 14.65 6.93
N HIS A 567 -30.25 14.70 7.05
CA HIS A 567 -29.50 14.01 8.10
C HIS A 567 -29.65 14.70 9.46
N MET A 568 -30.14 15.95 9.50
CA MET A 568 -30.52 16.62 10.75
C MET A 568 -31.74 15.99 11.43
N ARG A 569 -32.50 15.11 10.75
CA ARG A 569 -33.62 14.36 11.35
C ARG A 569 -33.23 13.55 12.58
N HIS A 570 -31.94 13.22 12.70
CA HIS A 570 -31.41 12.45 13.82
C HIS A 570 -31.25 13.29 15.10
N ILE A 571 -31.32 14.62 14.98
CA ILE A 571 -31.11 15.59 16.07
C ILE A 571 -32.36 16.46 16.26
N MET A 572 -33.22 16.58 15.24
CA MET A 572 -34.45 17.36 15.28
C MET A 572 -35.69 16.48 15.37
N HIS A 573 -36.76 16.99 15.99
CA HIS A 573 -38.04 16.30 16.03
C HIS A 573 -38.73 16.38 14.66
N VAL A 574 -38.99 15.24 14.02
CA VAL A 574 -39.60 15.17 12.69
C VAL A 574 -41.02 14.60 12.78
N PRO A 575 -42.04 15.28 12.22
CA PRO A 575 -43.39 14.74 12.12
C PRO A 575 -43.44 13.41 11.36
N PRO A 576 -44.22 12.40 11.81
CA PRO A 576 -44.34 11.12 11.13
C PRO A 576 -44.77 11.22 9.66
N SER A 577 -45.55 12.25 9.31
CA SER A 577 -46.03 12.52 7.94
C SER A 577 -44.91 12.82 6.94
N LEU A 578 -43.73 13.24 7.40
CA LEU A 578 -42.59 13.56 6.55
C LEU A 578 -41.64 12.37 6.36
N LEU A 579 -41.79 11.27 7.10
CA LEU A 579 -40.82 10.17 7.13
C LEU A 579 -40.62 9.50 5.76
N ASP A 580 -41.67 9.32 4.97
CA ASP A 580 -41.56 8.75 3.61
C ASP A 580 -40.78 9.69 2.68
N THR A 581 -41.07 11.01 2.72
CA THR A 581 -40.33 12.02 1.95
C THR A 581 -38.86 12.06 2.37
N LEU A 582 -38.61 12.02 3.66
CA LEU A 582 -37.27 11.99 4.24
C LEU A 582 -36.49 10.75 3.77
N ALA A 583 -37.15 9.59 3.67
CA ALA A 583 -36.52 8.39 3.19
C ALA A 583 -36.13 8.49 1.71
N VAL A 584 -37.00 9.05 0.86
CA VAL A 584 -36.67 9.32 -0.54
C VAL A 584 -35.45 10.26 -0.68
N LEU A 585 -35.37 11.31 0.14
CA LEU A 585 -34.24 12.25 0.12
C LEU A 585 -32.91 11.60 0.53
N GLU A 586 -32.92 10.67 1.50
CA GLU A 586 -31.72 9.93 1.88
C GLU A 586 -31.22 9.03 0.73
N TRP A 587 -32.14 8.30 0.08
CA TRP A 587 -31.82 7.49 -1.09
C TRP A 587 -31.27 8.33 -2.25
N ALA A 588 -31.90 9.49 -2.51
CA ALA A 588 -31.44 10.42 -3.52
C ALA A 588 -30.02 10.92 -3.22
N ASN A 589 -29.72 11.27 -1.95
CA ASN A 589 -28.39 11.69 -1.53
C ASN A 589 -27.35 10.56 -1.75
N ALA A 590 -27.60 9.37 -1.22
CA ALA A 590 -26.67 8.25 -1.33
C ALA A 590 -26.36 7.87 -2.78
N LEU A 591 -27.38 7.80 -3.64
CA LEU A 591 -27.20 7.50 -5.06
C LEU A 591 -26.47 8.64 -5.80
N ALA A 592 -26.74 9.90 -5.44
CA ALA A 592 -26.03 11.05 -5.99
C ALA A 592 -24.54 11.05 -5.59
N ILE A 593 -24.21 10.67 -4.36
CA ILE A 593 -22.82 10.51 -3.89
C ILE A 593 -22.10 9.42 -4.70
N ILE A 594 -22.71 8.24 -4.84
CA ILE A 594 -22.13 7.13 -5.62
C ILE A 594 -21.94 7.54 -7.08
N GLY A 595 -22.97 8.15 -7.68
CA GLY A 595 -22.92 8.65 -9.05
C GLY A 595 -21.84 9.71 -9.24
N PHE A 596 -21.74 10.67 -8.32
CA PHE A 596 -20.70 11.69 -8.35
C PHE A 596 -19.31 11.08 -8.29
N MET A 597 -19.07 10.14 -7.36
CA MET A 597 -17.77 9.48 -7.19
C MET A 597 -17.33 8.77 -8.48
N LEU A 598 -18.24 8.05 -9.13
CA LEU A 598 -17.96 7.38 -10.41
C LEU A 598 -17.68 8.38 -11.54
N LEU A 599 -18.49 9.43 -11.65
CA LEU A 599 -18.33 10.47 -12.67
C LEU A 599 -17.03 11.26 -12.48
N ASP A 600 -16.64 11.54 -11.25
CA ASP A 600 -15.41 12.26 -10.94
C ASP A 600 -14.16 11.43 -11.26
N GLY A 601 -14.22 10.11 -11.03
CA GLY A 601 -13.22 9.17 -11.53
C GLY A 601 -13.00 9.23 -13.03
N LEU A 602 -14.09 9.32 -13.80
CA LEU A 602 -14.04 9.41 -15.26
C LEU A 602 -13.40 10.72 -15.74
N VAL A 603 -13.71 11.85 -15.09
CA VAL A 603 -13.14 13.15 -15.46
C VAL A 603 -11.68 13.28 -15.05
N ALA A 604 -11.29 12.74 -13.90
CA ALA A 604 -9.88 12.70 -13.48
C ALA A 604 -8.99 11.89 -14.45
N HIS A 605 -9.58 10.94 -15.21
CA HIS A 605 -8.85 10.03 -16.09
C HIS A 605 -9.55 9.79 -17.46
N PRO A 606 -9.63 10.79 -18.36
CA PRO A 606 -10.41 10.72 -19.60
C PRO A 606 -9.92 9.68 -20.63
N SER A 607 -8.69 9.18 -20.52
CA SER A 607 -8.12 8.15 -21.41
C SER A 607 -8.82 6.78 -21.37
N ALA A 608 -9.87 6.60 -20.57
CA ALA A 608 -10.59 5.35 -20.38
C ALA A 608 -11.77 5.12 -21.35
N LEU A 609 -12.21 6.12 -22.11
CA LEU A 609 -13.22 5.93 -23.16
C LEU A 609 -12.70 5.09 -24.35
N ALA A 610 -11.38 4.96 -24.50
CA ALA A 610 -10.75 4.24 -25.61
C ALA A 610 -10.64 2.71 -25.41
N VAL A 611 -10.92 2.17 -24.23
CA VAL A 611 -10.68 0.73 -23.93
C VAL A 611 -11.97 -0.04 -23.59
N GLY A 612 -13.11 0.64 -23.47
CA GLY A 612 -14.40 0.00 -23.15
C GLY A 612 -15.32 -0.30 -24.35
N VAL A 613 -15.08 0.27 -25.53
CA VAL A 613 -15.98 0.12 -26.70
C VAL A 613 -15.26 -0.20 -28.02
N VAL A 614 -13.92 -0.21 -28.07
CA VAL A 614 -13.19 -0.49 -29.33
C VAL A 614 -12.10 -1.55 -29.11
N ARG A 615 -12.47 -2.82 -29.31
CA ARG A 615 -11.64 -3.87 -29.94
C ARG A 615 -12.43 -5.20 -30.02
N ALA A 616 -13.55 -5.13 -30.73
CA ALA A 616 -14.13 -6.26 -31.43
C ALA A 616 -14.28 -5.86 -32.90
N VAL A 617 -13.17 -5.49 -33.53
CA VAL A 617 -13.08 -5.38 -34.99
C VAL A 617 -11.83 -6.19 -35.34
N PRO A 618 -11.95 -7.31 -36.06
CA PRO A 618 -10.81 -8.03 -36.59
C PRO A 618 -10.03 -7.11 -37.53
N ASP A 619 -8.69 -7.13 -37.43
CA ASP A 619 -7.80 -6.35 -38.28
C ASP A 619 -8.08 -6.64 -39.76
N GLY A 620 -8.66 -5.68 -40.47
CA GLY A 620 -8.90 -5.78 -41.90
C GLY A 620 -10.09 -4.98 -42.40
N LEU A 621 -10.07 -3.64 -42.24
CA LEU A 621 -10.79 -2.67 -43.09
C LEU A 621 -10.45 -1.25 -42.63
N GLU A 622 -9.23 -0.80 -42.93
CA GLU A 622 -8.92 0.63 -42.98
C GLU A 622 -9.22 1.15 -44.40
N LYS A 623 -10.22 2.01 -44.57
CA LYS A 623 -10.12 3.25 -45.38
C LYS A 623 -11.17 4.28 -44.90
N PRO A 624 -10.78 5.54 -44.69
CA PRO A 624 -11.71 6.62 -44.39
C PRO A 624 -12.33 7.16 -45.69
N LEU A 625 -13.62 7.45 -45.68
CA LEU A 625 -14.24 8.36 -46.63
C LEU A 625 -14.89 9.50 -45.84
N LEU A 626 -14.22 10.66 -45.98
CA LEU A 626 -14.61 12.03 -45.65
C LEU A 626 -14.71 12.42 -44.17
#